data_AF-A0A1D6GD69-F1
#
_entry.id   AF-A0A1D6GD69-F1
#
_cell.length_a   1.000
_cell.length_b   1.000
_cell.length_c   1.000
_cell.angle_alpha   90.00
_cell.angle_beta   90.00
_cell.angle_gamma   90.00
#
_symmetry.space_group_name_H-M   'P 1'
#
loop_
_entity.id
_entity.type
_entity.pdbx_description
1 polymer ?
#
loop_
_entity_poly.entity_id
_entity_poly.type
_entity_poly.pdbx_seq_one_letter_code
_entity_poly.pdbx_strand_id
1 'polypeptide(L)'
;MQSSLLNATLEDKNLSEIPNFRLLLKQLVTMEVIQWTALWEFSKHEFENEKNLLGGALGAKAAEDLKLRIIEHVLLTLCMAYSCSYFALWLSTKSDFSLCLEYLGCV
;
A
#
# COMPACT_ATOMS: atom_id res chain seq x y z
N MET A 1 16.51 -14.49 -11.79
CA MET A 1 15.83 -13.46 -10.99
C MET A 1 14.44 -13.99 -10.68
N GLN A 2 14.13 -14.29 -9.42
CA GLN A 2 12.77 -14.61 -9.04
C GLN A 2 11.99 -13.29 -9.10
N SER A 3 11.10 -13.13 -10.09
CA SER A 3 10.15 -12.02 -10.07
C SER A 3 9.24 -12.22 -8.86
N SER A 4 9.05 -11.17 -8.07
CA SER A 4 8.03 -11.18 -7.04
C SER A 4 6.67 -11.39 -7.70
N LEU A 5 5.72 -11.99 -6.98
CA LEU A 5 4.37 -12.24 -7.48
C LEU A 5 3.76 -10.97 -8.09
N LEU A 6 3.97 -9.81 -7.47
CA LEU A 6 3.48 -8.50 -7.94
C LEU A 6 4.06 -8.12 -9.31
N ASN A 7 5.34 -8.41 -9.57
CA ASN A 7 5.97 -8.12 -10.86
C ASN A 7 5.44 -9.06 -11.96
N ALA A 8 5.24 -10.33 -11.65
CA ALA A 8 4.62 -11.28 -12.58
C ALA A 8 3.16 -10.90 -12.90
N THR A 9 2.43 -10.41 -11.90
CA THR A 9 1.06 -9.90 -12.07
C THR A 9 1.04 -8.63 -12.91
N LEU A 10 1.96 -7.68 -12.72
CA LEU A 10 2.01 -6.44 -13.50
C LEU A 10 2.27 -6.67 -15.01
N GLU A 11 2.96 -7.76 -15.36
CA GLU A 11 3.24 -8.17 -16.74
C GLU A 11 2.06 -8.90 -17.41
N ASP A 12 1.00 -9.24 -16.66
CA ASP A 12 -0.17 -9.94 -17.18
C ASP A 12 -0.98 -9.04 -18.13
N LYS A 13 -1.35 -9.58 -19.29
CA LYS A 13 -2.10 -8.86 -20.33
C LYS A 13 -3.56 -8.61 -19.92
N ASN A 14 -4.15 -9.46 -19.08
CA ASN A 14 -5.53 -9.32 -18.61
C ASN A 14 -5.68 -8.11 -17.67
N LEU A 15 -4.59 -7.66 -17.03
CA LEU A 15 -4.58 -6.44 -16.21
C LEU A 15 -4.75 -5.16 -17.03
N SER A 16 -4.59 -5.22 -18.35
CA SER A 16 -4.96 -4.10 -19.23
C SER A 16 -6.47 -3.88 -19.31
N GLU A 17 -7.29 -4.89 -18.96
CA GLU A 17 -8.75 -4.79 -18.94
C GLU A 17 -9.26 -4.02 -17.72
N ILE A 18 -8.45 -3.89 -16.66
CA ILE A 18 -8.81 -3.14 -15.44
C ILE A 18 -7.73 -2.10 -15.10
N PRO A 19 -7.79 -0.91 -15.72
CA PRO A 19 -6.71 0.07 -15.65
C PRO A 19 -6.44 0.60 -14.23
N ASN A 20 -7.46 0.63 -13.37
CA ASN A 20 -7.34 1.10 -11.98
C ASN A 20 -6.46 0.18 -11.13
N PHE A 21 -6.62 -1.15 -11.24
CA PHE A 21 -5.78 -2.10 -10.50
C PHE A 21 -4.35 -2.11 -11.00
N ARG A 22 -4.13 -1.90 -12.30
CA ARG A 22 -2.79 -1.76 -12.86
C ARG A 22 -2.05 -0.55 -12.28
N LEU A 23 -2.73 0.58 -12.11
CA LEU A 23 -2.17 1.77 -11.47
C LEU A 23 -1.82 1.51 -10.00
N LEU A 24 -2.70 0.86 -9.25
CA LEU A 24 -2.45 0.48 -7.85
C LEU A 24 -1.24 -0.46 -7.71
N LEU A 25 -1.19 -1.51 -8.52
CA LEU A 25 -0.05 -2.45 -8.54
C LEU A 25 1.25 -1.75 -8.91
N LYS A 26 1.21 -0.82 -9.86
CA LYS A 26 2.40 -0.05 -10.23
C LYS A 26 2.92 0.78 -9.06
N GLN A 27 2.03 1.40 -8.27
CA GLN A 27 2.41 2.16 -7.07
C GLN A 27 3.00 1.28 -5.96
N LEU A 28 2.49 0.06 -5.79
CA LEU A 28 3.02 -0.91 -4.81
C LEU A 28 4.37 -1.51 -5.25
N VAL A 29 4.58 -1.64 -6.56
CA VAL A 29 5.85 -2.14 -7.12
C VAL A 29 6.91 -1.04 -7.11
N THR A 30 6.54 0.22 -7.30
CA THR A 30 7.47 1.33 -7.16
C THR A 30 7.78 1.56 -5.68
N MET A 31 9.07 1.68 -5.36
CA MET A 31 9.55 2.04 -4.01
C MET A 31 9.33 3.54 -3.78
N GLU A 32 8.09 3.99 -3.86
CA GLU A 32 7.64 5.37 -3.65
C GLU A 32 6.75 5.44 -2.41
N VAL A 33 6.75 6.61 -1.76
CA VAL A 33 5.90 6.84 -0.60
C VAL A 33 4.46 6.99 -1.07
N ILE A 34 3.57 6.17 -0.51
CA ILE A 34 2.14 6.15 -0.84
C ILE A 34 1.37 6.83 0.29
N GLN A 35 0.53 7.80 -0.08
CA GLN A 35 -0.39 8.44 0.86
C GLN A 35 -1.66 7.59 1.02
N TRP A 36 -1.93 7.10 2.24
CA TRP A 36 -3.08 6.24 2.52
C TRP A 36 -4.42 6.86 2.12
N THR A 37 -4.66 8.13 2.46
CA THR A 37 -5.94 8.79 2.17
C THR A 37 -6.22 8.91 0.68
N ALA A 38 -5.20 9.28 -0.11
CA ALA A 38 -5.33 9.35 -1.56
C ALA A 38 -5.55 7.97 -2.19
N LEU A 39 -4.83 6.95 -1.71
CA LEU A 39 -5.01 5.57 -2.18
C LEU A 39 -6.38 5.00 -1.79
N TRP A 40 -6.84 5.28 -0.57
CA TRP A 40 -8.13 4.84 -0.09
C TRP A 40 -9.26 5.49 -0.88
N GLU A 41 -9.22 6.81 -1.10
CA GLU A 41 -10.25 7.49 -1.90
C GLU A 41 -10.33 6.96 -3.33
N PHE A 42 -9.18 6.66 -3.95
CA PHE A 42 -9.11 6.06 -5.29
C PHE A 42 -9.66 4.61 -5.30
N SER A 43 -9.34 3.81 -4.28
CA SER A 43 -9.66 2.38 -4.24
C SER A 43 -11.03 2.06 -3.64
N LYS A 44 -11.60 2.98 -2.86
CA LYS A 44 -12.86 2.77 -2.12
C LYS A 44 -14.02 2.43 -3.03
N HIS A 45 -14.11 3.07 -4.20
CA HIS A 45 -15.15 2.78 -5.18
C HIS A 45 -15.10 1.32 -5.66
N GLU A 46 -13.90 0.82 -5.99
CA GLU A 46 -13.71 -0.58 -6.43
C GLU A 46 -13.91 -1.56 -5.26
N PHE A 47 -13.45 -1.20 -4.06
CA PHE A 47 -13.61 -2.00 -2.85
C PHE A 47 -15.09 -2.18 -2.45
N GLU A 48 -15.90 -1.11 -2.57
CA GLU A 48 -17.34 -1.19 -2.34
C GLU A 48 -18.08 -1.97 -3.45
N ASN A 49 -17.53 -1.97 -4.66
CA ASN A 49 -18.07 -2.71 -5.80
C ASN A 49 -17.73 -4.20 -5.77
N GLU A 50 -16.71 -4.60 -5.00
CA GLU A 50 -16.28 -6.00 -4.85
C GLU A 50 -17.35 -6.93 -4.28
N LYS A 51 -18.31 -6.40 -3.50
CA LYS A 51 -19.49 -7.16 -3.05
C LYS A 51 -20.31 -7.76 -4.21
N ASN A 52 -20.17 -7.20 -5.41
CA ASN A 52 -20.82 -7.66 -6.65
C ASN A 52 -19.97 -8.69 -7.42
N LEU A 53 -18.73 -8.94 -6.99
CA LEU A 53 -17.85 -9.95 -7.58
C LEU A 53 -18.10 -11.33 -6.93
N LEU A 54 -17.71 -12.39 -7.63
CA LEU A 54 -17.96 -13.80 -7.27
C LEU A 54 -17.26 -14.28 -5.98
N GLY A 55 -16.61 -13.38 -5.23
CA GLY A 55 -15.97 -13.63 -3.93
C GLY A 55 -16.74 -13.13 -2.71
N GLY A 56 -17.84 -12.39 -2.89
CA GLY A 56 -18.58 -11.76 -1.80
C GLY A 56 -17.87 -10.52 -1.24
N ALA A 57 -18.48 -9.87 -0.23
CA ALA A 57 -17.92 -8.65 0.35
C ALA A 57 -16.66 -8.96 1.19
N LEU A 58 -15.56 -8.29 0.90
CA LEU A 58 -14.41 -8.24 1.81
C LEU A 58 -14.87 -7.62 3.14
N GLY A 59 -14.72 -8.37 4.22
CA GLY A 59 -15.07 -7.89 5.55
C GLY A 59 -14.22 -6.68 5.97
N ALA A 60 -14.66 -5.94 6.98
CA ALA A 60 -13.95 -4.77 7.52
C ALA A 60 -12.46 -5.04 7.85
N LYS A 61 -12.13 -6.31 8.16
CA LYS A 61 -10.76 -6.77 8.41
C LYS A 61 -9.82 -6.59 7.20
N ALA A 62 -10.32 -6.66 5.97
CA ALA A 62 -9.51 -6.53 4.77
C ALA A 62 -9.03 -5.08 4.55
N ALA A 63 -9.88 -4.09 4.87
CA ALA A 63 -9.50 -2.68 4.80
C ALA A 63 -8.40 -2.34 5.82
N GLU A 64 -8.52 -2.88 7.04
CA GLU A 64 -7.49 -2.77 8.08
C GLU A 64 -6.17 -3.43 7.66
N ASP A 65 -6.21 -4.64 7.09
CA ASP A 65 -5.01 -5.33 6.60
C ASP A 65 -4.33 -4.55 5.46
N LEU A 66 -5.12 -4.00 4.53
CA LEU A 66 -4.59 -3.15 3.45
C LEU A 66 -3.88 -1.90 4.01
N LYS A 67 -4.48 -1.24 5.02
CA LYS A 67 -3.86 -0.09 5.69
C LYS A 67 -2.50 -0.47 6.30
N LEU A 68 -2.42 -1.61 6.98
CA LEU A 68 -1.17 -2.11 7.57
C LEU A 68 -0.11 -2.41 6.50
N ARG A 69 -0.50 -3.00 5.36
CA ARG A 69 0.44 -3.29 4.27
C ARG A 69 1.00 -2.04 3.61
N ILE A 70 0.19 -1.01 3.43
CA ILE A 70 0.65 0.29 2.92
C ILE A 70 1.64 0.94 3.90
N ILE A 71 1.35 0.87 5.19
CA ILE A 71 2.25 1.35 6.24
C ILE A 71 3.60 0.61 6.20
N GLU A 72 3.58 -0.71 6.10
CA GLU A 72 4.80 -1.52 5.97
C GLU A 72 5.61 -1.13 4.72
N HIS A 73 4.95 -0.95 3.57
CA HIS A 73 5.58 -0.55 2.32
C HIS A 73 6.27 0.82 2.42
N VAL A 74 5.58 1.80 2.99
CA VAL A 74 6.15 3.15 3.21
C VAL A 74 7.34 3.09 4.16
N LEU A 75 7.25 2.32 5.24
CA LEU A 75 8.35 2.15 6.18
C LEU A 75 9.58 1.52 5.51
N LEU A 76 9.37 0.46 4.71
CA LEU A 76 10.44 -0.19 3.96
C LEU A 76 11.08 0.76 2.94
N THR A 77 10.26 1.53 2.23
CA THR A 77 10.72 2.52 1.24
C THR A 77 11.60 3.59 1.90
N LEU A 78 11.19 4.11 3.06
CA LEU A 78 11.97 5.08 3.84
C LEU A 78 13.27 4.45 4.38
N CYS A 79 13.20 3.22 4.89
CA CYS A 79 14.39 2.50 5.37
C CYS A 79 15.43 2.29 4.25
N MET A 80 14.98 1.97 3.04
CA MET A 80 15.85 1.80 1.86
C MET A 80 16.43 3.12 1.34
N ALA A 81 15.66 4.21 1.41
CA ALA A 81 16.10 5.53 0.94
C ALA A 81 17.12 6.20 1.89
N TYR A 82 16.98 5.98 3.20
CA TYR A 82 17.74 6.70 4.24
C TYR A 82 18.70 5.82 5.05
N SER A 83 19.13 4.69 4.46
CA SER A 83 20.13 3.75 4.95
C SER A 83 20.82 4.19 6.25
N CYS A 84 20.41 3.61 7.37
CA CYS A 84 21.01 3.72 8.71
C CYS A 84 20.51 4.82 9.68
N SER A 85 19.68 5.80 9.28
CA SER A 85 19.22 6.85 10.23
C SER A 85 17.92 6.50 11.00
N TYR A 86 16.96 5.82 10.38
CA TYR A 86 15.63 5.58 10.97
C TYR A 86 15.49 4.29 11.78
N PHE A 87 16.34 3.27 11.58
CA PHE A 87 16.31 2.07 12.43
C PHE A 87 16.67 2.40 13.89
N ALA A 88 17.58 3.37 14.09
CA ALA A 88 17.95 3.91 15.39
C ALA A 88 16.85 4.80 16.01
N LEU A 89 16.09 5.53 15.19
CA LEU A 89 14.93 6.33 15.64
C LEU A 89 13.73 5.44 16.01
N TRP A 90 13.45 4.42 15.21
CA TRP A 90 12.35 3.46 15.44
C TRP A 90 12.53 2.65 16.73
N LEU A 91 13.78 2.28 17.08
CA LEU A 91 14.10 1.65 18.37
C LEU A 91 14.01 2.63 19.57
N SER A 92 14.20 3.94 19.35
CA SER A 92 14.15 4.95 20.43
C SER A 92 12.75 5.49 20.71
N THR A 93 11.87 5.56 19.72
CA THR A 93 10.57 6.21 19.88
C THR A 93 9.45 5.44 19.19
N LYS A 94 8.78 4.59 19.98
CA LYS A 94 7.40 4.14 19.75
C LYS A 94 6.39 5.31 19.68
N SER A 95 6.85 6.55 19.86
CA SER A 95 6.09 7.80 19.94
C SER A 95 6.10 8.63 18.65
N ASP A 96 7.05 8.45 17.72
CA ASP A 96 7.18 9.30 16.51
C ASP A 96 6.41 8.76 15.29
N PHE A 97 5.80 7.58 15.41
CA PHE A 97 4.92 7.02 14.40
C PHE A 97 3.70 7.92 14.12
N SER A 98 3.24 8.66 15.14
CA SER A 98 2.13 9.61 15.05
C SER A 98 2.45 10.78 14.12
N LEU A 99 3.67 11.33 14.18
CA LEU A 99 4.08 12.47 13.36
C LEU A 99 4.22 12.10 11.88
N CYS A 100 4.70 10.89 11.61
CA CYS A 100 4.79 10.37 10.24
C CYS A 100 3.38 10.11 9.66
N LEU A 101 2.45 9.59 10.46
CA LEU A 101 1.04 9.47 10.08
C LEU A 101 0.35 10.83 9.89
N GLU A 102 0.65 11.84 10.72
CA GLU A 102 0.15 13.21 10.53
C GLU A 102 0.68 13.83 9.23
N TYR A 103 1.96 13.62 8.90
CA TYR A 103 2.55 14.10 7.64
C TYR A 103 1.99 13.41 6.40
N LEU A 104 1.61 12.13 6.52
CA LEU A 104 0.93 11.36 5.47
C LEU A 104 -0.60 11.55 5.49
N GLY A 105 -1.13 12.40 6.38
CA GLY A 105 -2.56 12.67 6.51
C GLY A 105 -3.40 11.44 6.85
N CYS A 106 -2.84 10.48 7.57
CA CYS A 106 -3.44 9.17 7.88
C CYS A 106 -4.15 9.17 9.26
N VAL A 107 -4.19 10.33 9.94
CA VAL A 107 -4.92 10.65 11.18
C VAL A 107 -6.23 11.37 10.86
#